data_AF-A0A6L6Y5R6-F1
#
_entry.id   AF-A0A6L6Y5R6-F1
#
_cell.length_a   1.000
_cell.length_b   1.000
_cell.length_c   1.000
_cell.angle_alpha   90.00
_cell.angle_beta   90.00
_cell.angle_gamma   90.00
#
_symmetry.space_group_name_H-M   'P 1'
#
loop_
_entity.id
_entity.type
_entity.pdbx_description
1 polymer ?
#
loop_
_entity_poly.entity_id
_entity_poly.type
_entity_poly.pdbx_seq_one_letter_code
_entity_poly.pdbx_strand_id
1 'polypeptide(L)'
;MEIKGRQFSGYRRENGRVGIRNHVIVLPVDDISNAAAEAVANNIKGTIALPHPYGRLQFGEDLELHFRTLIGTGCNPNVAAVIVIGIEPGWTQRVVDGIKATGKPVAGFWIEQNGDHNTICAASRKAREFSQYASELQRETCDISELWVSTKCGESDTTSGCGANPSVGNLFDRLYENGNTLVFGETSELTGGEHLVAARCANDDVRQKFQFMFDRYSAMIDRWKTSDLSESQPTKGNIEGGLTTIEEKALGNIQKIGKKCRVDGVLDKAETPTGPGLWFMDSSSAAAEMVTLCAAAGYVAHFFPTGQGNVIGNPILPVIKVCANPRTVRTMSEHIDVDVSAVLRREMNMDGAGDALLESLLRTANGRLTAAEALGHREFVLTRIFESA
;
A
#
# COMPACT_ATOMS: atom_id res chain seq x y z
N MET A 1 0.61 2.63 -25.78
CA MET A 1 1.84 3.41 -25.45
C MET A 1 2.99 2.45 -25.09
N GLU A 2 4.20 2.64 -25.64
CA GLU A 2 5.36 1.80 -25.30
C GLU A 2 5.96 2.19 -23.93
N ILE A 3 6.18 1.19 -23.07
CA ILE A 3 6.74 1.36 -21.71
C ILE A 3 8.27 1.35 -21.71
N LYS A 4 8.88 0.52 -22.57
CA LYS A 4 10.33 0.30 -22.57
C LYS A 4 11.09 1.61 -22.80
N GLY A 5 12.04 1.92 -21.92
CA GLY A 5 12.84 3.15 -21.98
C GLY A 5 12.10 4.42 -21.57
N ARG A 6 10.89 4.31 -21.02
CA ARG A 6 10.21 5.45 -20.38
C ARG A 6 10.93 5.80 -19.08
N GLN A 7 11.07 7.09 -18.83
CA GLN A 7 11.75 7.63 -17.66
C GLN A 7 10.81 8.49 -16.83
N PHE A 8 11.14 8.65 -15.55
CA PHE A 8 10.50 9.58 -14.64
C PHE A 8 11.55 10.24 -13.74
N SER A 9 11.22 11.39 -13.16
CA SER A 9 12.06 12.09 -12.19
C SER A 9 11.74 11.58 -10.78
N GLY A 10 12.58 10.72 -10.21
CA GLY A 10 12.42 10.09 -8.89
C GLY A 10 13.49 10.48 -7.88
N TYR A 11 13.37 10.05 -6.63
CA TYR A 11 14.41 10.23 -5.60
C TYR A 11 15.17 8.92 -5.41
N ARG A 12 16.40 8.85 -5.91
CA ARG A 12 17.28 7.71 -5.67
C ARG A 12 17.77 7.72 -4.23
N ARG A 13 17.64 6.59 -3.55
CA ARG A 13 18.09 6.41 -2.16
C ARG A 13 19.45 5.73 -2.11
N GLU A 14 20.08 5.78 -0.95
CA GLU A 14 21.42 5.27 -0.66
C GLU A 14 21.53 3.75 -0.93
N ASN A 15 20.42 3.02 -0.79
CA ASN A 15 20.31 1.60 -1.11
C ASN A 15 19.91 1.30 -2.57
N GLY A 16 19.92 2.31 -3.45
CA GLY A 16 19.60 2.19 -4.87
C GLY A 16 18.11 2.15 -5.21
N ARG A 17 17.21 2.01 -4.23
CA ARG A 17 15.75 2.07 -4.44
C ARG A 17 15.32 3.48 -4.83
N VAL A 18 14.22 3.60 -5.56
CA VAL A 18 13.71 4.90 -6.05
C VAL A 18 12.35 5.20 -5.45
N GLY A 19 12.22 6.37 -4.81
CA GLY A 19 10.96 6.93 -4.34
C GLY A 19 10.36 7.93 -5.31
N ILE A 20 9.04 8.12 -5.24
CA ILE A 20 8.32 9.17 -5.99
C ILE A 20 7.82 10.32 -5.10
N ARG A 21 8.06 10.19 -3.79
CA ARG A 21 7.88 11.22 -2.75
C ARG A 21 9.12 11.34 -1.89
N ASN A 22 9.13 12.36 -1.04
CA ASN A 22 10.30 12.75 -0.23
C ASN A 22 9.87 13.17 1.18
N HIS A 23 9.16 12.30 1.87
CA HIS A 23 8.56 12.59 3.17
C HIS A 23 9.59 12.53 4.30
N VAL A 24 9.46 13.44 5.26
CA VAL A 24 10.06 13.29 6.59
C VAL A 24 8.93 12.89 7.52
N ILE A 25 9.00 11.70 8.10
CA ILE A 25 7.92 11.17 8.94
C ILE A 25 8.32 11.20 10.41
N VAL A 26 7.31 11.37 11.28
CA VAL A 26 7.42 11.15 12.72
C VAL A 26 6.63 9.88 13.03
N LEU A 27 7.35 8.80 13.32
CA LEU A 27 6.83 7.46 13.48
C LEU A 27 6.76 7.13 14.98
N PRO A 28 5.57 7.20 15.60
CA PRO A 28 5.39 6.64 16.93
C PRO A 28 5.60 5.11 16.88
N VAL A 29 6.20 4.56 17.93
CA VAL A 29 6.36 3.10 18.10
C VAL A 29 5.10 2.49 18.73
N ASP A 30 4.41 3.30 19.51
CA ASP A 30 3.28 2.93 20.34
C ASP A 30 2.22 4.04 20.41
N ASP A 31 0.99 3.65 20.73
CA ASP A 31 -0.19 4.50 20.79
C ASP A 31 -0.06 5.67 21.78
N ILE A 32 0.66 5.46 22.89
CA ILE A 32 0.90 6.49 23.91
C ILE A 32 1.99 7.50 23.52
N SER A 33 2.75 7.21 22.45
CA SER A 33 3.71 8.14 21.86
C SER A 33 3.11 9.02 20.76
N ASN A 34 1.86 8.77 20.35
CA ASN A 34 1.18 9.52 19.29
C ASN A 34 1.14 11.03 19.55
N ALA A 35 0.80 11.44 20.78
CA ALA A 35 0.71 12.87 21.13
C ALA A 35 2.03 13.61 20.95
N ALA A 36 3.15 12.97 21.31
CA ALA A 36 4.48 13.53 21.10
C ALA A 36 4.84 13.60 19.60
N ALA A 37 4.50 12.57 18.83
CA ALA A 37 4.71 12.55 17.38
C ALA A 37 3.93 13.67 16.66
N GLU A 38 2.66 13.82 17.00
CA GLU A 38 1.79 14.88 16.46
C GLU A 38 2.27 16.28 16.86
N ALA A 39 2.73 16.47 18.10
CA ALA A 39 3.28 17.73 18.55
C ALA A 39 4.53 18.13 17.76
N VAL A 40 5.44 17.18 17.49
CA VAL A 40 6.61 17.41 16.63
C VAL A 40 6.18 17.79 15.22
N ALA A 41 5.21 17.08 14.64
CA ALA A 41 4.70 17.39 13.30
C ALA A 41 4.00 18.75 13.19
N ASN A 42 3.32 19.18 14.25
CA ASN A 42 2.74 20.52 14.33
C ASN A 42 3.81 21.62 14.36
N ASN A 43 4.89 21.40 15.14
CA ASN A 43 6.00 22.32 15.31
C ASN A 43 6.82 22.49 14.02
N ILE A 44 7.10 21.38 13.32
CA ILE A 44 8.03 21.36 12.18
C ILE A 44 7.27 21.14 10.87
N LYS A 45 7.16 22.20 10.07
CA LYS A 45 6.50 22.15 8.76
C LYS A 45 7.24 21.21 7.81
N GLY A 46 6.45 20.49 6.99
CA GLY A 46 6.97 19.51 6.04
C GLY A 46 7.13 18.10 6.61
N THR A 47 6.89 17.91 7.91
CA THR A 47 6.87 16.57 8.53
C THR A 47 5.45 16.01 8.65
N ILE A 48 5.34 14.67 8.73
CA ILE A 48 4.05 13.96 8.81
C ILE A 48 4.10 12.97 9.97
N ALA A 49 3.26 13.15 10.98
CA ALA A 49 3.08 12.16 12.04
C ALA A 49 2.21 10.99 11.56
N LEU A 50 2.57 9.77 11.95
CA LEU A 50 1.88 8.53 11.57
C LEU A 50 1.25 7.84 12.80
N PRO A 51 0.23 8.43 13.45
CA PRO A 51 -0.37 7.85 14.64
C PRO A 51 -1.07 6.52 14.35
N HIS A 52 -1.02 5.60 15.31
CA HIS A 52 -1.70 4.30 15.24
C HIS A 52 -2.11 3.80 16.65
N PRO A 53 -3.05 2.85 16.77
CA PRO A 53 -3.64 2.47 18.07
C PRO A 53 -2.94 1.29 18.78
N TYR A 54 -1.73 0.91 18.36
CA TYR A 54 -1.04 -0.32 18.81
C TYR A 54 0.38 -0.02 19.30
N GLY A 55 1.18 -1.04 19.63
CA GLY A 55 2.54 -0.91 20.16
C GLY A 55 2.66 -1.16 21.66
N ARG A 56 1.70 -1.85 22.27
CA ARG A 56 1.77 -2.30 23.67
C ARG A 56 1.17 -3.70 23.83
N LEU A 57 1.74 -4.48 24.75
CA LEU A 57 1.25 -5.81 25.14
C LEU A 57 1.11 -6.80 23.96
N GLN A 58 1.91 -6.61 22.91
CA GLN A 58 1.99 -7.51 21.76
C GLN A 58 3.06 -8.56 21.99
N PHE A 59 2.86 -9.75 21.44
CA PHE A 59 3.78 -10.88 21.59
C PHE A 59 3.77 -11.78 20.35
N GLY A 60 4.80 -12.62 20.23
CA GLY A 60 4.93 -13.57 19.13
C GLY A 60 4.91 -12.90 17.75
N GLU A 61 4.30 -13.57 16.77
CA GLU A 61 4.25 -13.08 15.37
C GLU A 61 3.52 -11.74 15.25
N ASP A 62 2.57 -11.42 16.12
CA ASP A 62 1.88 -10.13 16.11
C ASP A 62 2.84 -8.96 16.44
N LEU A 63 3.74 -9.15 17.41
CA LEU A 63 4.79 -8.18 17.74
C LEU A 63 5.81 -8.06 16.61
N GLU A 64 6.18 -9.19 15.99
CA GLU A 64 7.13 -9.18 14.88
C GLU A 64 6.55 -8.48 13.64
N LEU A 65 5.26 -8.69 13.34
CA LEU A 65 4.55 -7.98 12.29
C LEU A 65 4.44 -6.47 12.57
N HIS A 66 4.22 -6.06 13.83
CA HIS A 66 4.24 -4.66 14.24
C HIS A 66 5.57 -4.00 13.90
N PHE A 67 6.68 -4.59 14.34
CA PHE A 67 8.01 -4.07 14.01
C PHE A 67 8.30 -4.10 12.52
N ARG A 68 7.95 -5.18 11.82
CA ARG A 68 8.14 -5.30 10.37
C ARG A 68 7.39 -4.18 9.63
N THR A 69 6.18 -3.87 10.06
CA THR A 69 5.36 -2.80 9.46
C THR A 69 5.94 -1.42 9.73
N LEU A 70 6.33 -1.11 10.97
CA LEU A 70 6.95 0.18 11.32
C LEU A 70 8.30 0.38 10.64
N ILE A 71 9.18 -0.62 10.72
CA ILE A 71 10.49 -0.60 10.07
C ILE A 71 10.32 -0.47 8.56
N GLY A 72 9.47 -1.30 7.95
CA GLY A 72 9.19 -1.25 6.52
C GLY A 72 8.67 0.12 6.06
N THR A 73 7.75 0.70 6.83
CA THR A 73 7.22 2.05 6.57
C THR A 73 8.34 3.09 6.57
N GLY A 74 9.21 3.05 7.59
CA GLY A 74 10.38 3.92 7.66
C GLY A 74 11.42 3.64 6.57
N CYS A 75 11.54 2.40 6.09
CA CYS A 75 12.42 1.98 5.01
C CYS A 75 11.91 2.38 3.62
N ASN A 76 10.60 2.63 3.45
CA ASN A 76 9.99 2.90 2.14
C ASN A 76 10.72 4.03 1.37
N PRO A 77 10.98 3.88 0.05
CA PRO A 77 11.70 4.91 -0.73
C PRO A 77 11.01 6.28 -0.82
N ASN A 78 9.70 6.35 -0.61
CA ASN A 78 8.95 7.62 -0.50
C ASN A 78 9.27 8.40 0.78
N VAL A 79 9.95 7.78 1.74
CA VAL A 79 10.41 8.39 2.99
C VAL A 79 11.90 8.72 2.88
N ALA A 80 12.25 9.98 3.10
CA ALA A 80 13.60 10.53 3.05
C ALA A 80 14.32 10.46 4.39
N ALA A 81 13.60 10.64 5.50
CA ALA A 81 14.14 10.59 6.85
C ALA A 81 13.05 10.29 7.88
N VAL A 82 13.44 9.75 9.05
CA VAL A 82 12.50 9.28 10.07
C VAL A 82 12.88 9.76 11.47
N ILE A 83 11.92 10.36 12.18
CA ILE A 83 11.98 10.54 13.63
C ILE A 83 11.17 9.43 14.26
N VAL A 84 11.79 8.57 15.07
CA VAL A 84 11.10 7.50 15.81
C VAL A 84 10.88 7.98 17.23
N ILE A 85 9.65 7.87 17.74
CA ILE A 85 9.31 8.22 19.12
C ILE A 85 8.61 7.03 19.77
N GLY A 86 9.17 6.48 20.85
CA GLY A 86 8.49 5.45 21.64
C GLY A 86 8.36 5.84 23.11
N ILE A 87 7.64 5.05 23.88
CA ILE A 87 7.58 5.23 25.32
C ILE A 87 8.93 4.92 25.95
N GLU A 88 9.61 3.86 25.49
CA GLU A 88 10.82 3.31 26.10
C GLU A 88 11.93 3.06 25.04
N PRO A 89 13.21 3.00 25.44
CA PRO A 89 14.35 3.01 24.50
C PRO A 89 14.53 1.72 23.68
N GLY A 90 14.15 0.55 24.16
CA GLY A 90 14.43 -0.75 23.52
C GLY A 90 13.73 -0.93 22.18
N TRP A 91 12.39 -0.82 22.16
CA TRP A 91 11.55 -0.92 20.97
C TRP A 91 11.82 0.25 20.02
N THR A 92 12.05 1.45 20.59
CA THR A 92 12.49 2.62 19.83
C THR A 92 13.78 2.32 19.07
N GLN A 93 14.80 1.78 19.74
CA GLN A 93 16.08 1.48 19.12
C GLN A 93 15.96 0.35 18.09
N ARG A 94 15.13 -0.67 18.34
CA ARG A 94 14.85 -1.74 17.37
C ARG A 94 14.31 -1.19 16.05
N VAL A 95 13.36 -0.24 16.10
CA VAL A 95 12.81 0.40 14.89
C VAL A 95 13.87 1.27 14.22
N VAL A 96 14.61 2.06 15.00
CA VAL A 96 15.71 2.90 14.48
C VAL A 96 16.75 2.06 13.73
N ASP A 97 17.23 0.98 14.33
CA ASP A 97 18.27 0.13 13.75
C ASP A 97 17.79 -0.56 12.46
N GLY A 98 16.54 -1.04 12.46
CA GLY A 98 15.91 -1.61 11.27
C GLY A 98 15.84 -0.63 10.10
N ILE A 99 15.49 0.63 10.37
CA ILE A 99 15.44 1.67 9.33
C ILE A 99 16.84 2.07 8.89
N LYS A 100 17.76 2.25 9.84
CA LYS A 100 19.14 2.67 9.60
C LYS A 100 19.90 1.72 8.68
N ALA A 101 19.55 0.44 8.66
CA ALA A 101 20.12 -0.55 7.75
C ALA A 101 19.97 -0.18 6.26
N THR A 102 19.02 0.69 5.90
CA THR A 102 18.86 1.20 4.53
C THR A 102 19.86 2.31 4.16
N GLY A 103 20.62 2.84 5.12
CA GLY A 103 21.47 4.02 4.95
C GLY A 103 20.76 5.35 5.16
N LYS A 104 19.44 5.33 5.35
CA LYS A 104 18.60 6.53 5.51
C LYS A 104 18.80 7.23 6.85
N PRO A 105 18.74 8.57 6.91
CA PRO A 105 18.74 9.30 8.17
C PRO A 105 17.54 8.93 9.07
N VAL A 106 17.86 8.48 10.29
CA VAL A 106 16.86 8.13 11.31
C VAL A 106 17.38 8.50 12.70
N ALA A 107 16.49 8.98 13.58
CA ALA A 107 16.81 9.30 14.96
C ALA A 107 15.69 8.86 15.90
N GLY A 108 16.04 8.25 17.03
CA GLY A 108 15.12 7.78 18.06
C GLY A 108 15.06 8.70 19.28
N PHE A 109 13.87 8.84 19.85
CA PHE A 109 13.61 9.56 21.09
C PHE A 109 12.59 8.77 21.93
N TRP A 110 12.63 8.90 23.26
CA TRP A 110 11.68 8.22 24.12
C TRP A 110 11.20 9.08 25.29
N ILE A 111 9.96 8.87 25.68
CA ILE A 111 9.25 9.72 26.65
C ILE A 111 9.59 9.34 28.09
N GLU A 112 9.71 8.04 28.40
CA GLU A 112 10.04 7.58 29.73
C GLU A 112 11.36 8.21 30.23
N GLN A 113 11.37 8.69 31.47
CA GLN A 113 12.48 9.42 32.10
C GLN A 113 12.88 10.76 31.45
N ASN A 114 12.30 11.15 30.31
CA ASN A 114 12.52 12.45 29.67
C ASN A 114 11.33 13.40 29.81
N GLY A 115 10.11 12.86 29.83
CA GLY A 115 8.85 13.61 29.75
C GLY A 115 8.60 14.20 28.36
N ASP A 116 7.34 14.54 28.08
CA ASP A 116 6.92 15.01 26.75
C ASP A 116 7.66 16.26 26.29
N HIS A 117 7.75 17.30 27.15
CA HIS A 117 8.34 18.57 26.76
C HIS A 117 9.79 18.45 26.28
N ASN A 118 10.62 17.66 26.99
CA ASN A 118 12.01 17.48 26.60
C ASN A 118 12.12 16.62 25.34
N THR A 119 11.33 15.55 25.26
CA THR A 119 11.29 14.63 24.11
C THR A 119 10.85 15.37 22.84
N ILE A 120 9.74 16.10 22.89
CA ILE A 120 9.21 16.90 21.79
C ILE A 120 10.21 17.97 21.37
N CYS A 121 10.86 18.66 22.33
CA CYS A 121 11.88 19.66 22.02
C CYS A 121 13.08 19.06 21.27
N ALA A 122 13.62 17.95 21.75
CA ALA A 122 14.76 17.27 21.14
C ALA A 122 14.41 16.70 19.75
N ALA A 123 13.27 16.02 19.64
CA ALA A 123 12.75 15.48 18.39
C ALA A 123 12.46 16.58 17.37
N SER A 124 11.88 17.72 17.79
CA SER A 124 11.62 18.87 16.91
C SER A 124 12.89 19.48 16.34
N ARG A 125 13.97 19.59 17.14
CA ARG A 125 15.28 20.07 16.66
C ARG A 125 15.83 19.16 15.56
N LYS A 126 15.72 17.84 15.75
CA LYS A 126 16.19 16.86 14.76
C LYS A 126 15.30 16.80 13.52
N ALA A 127 13.97 16.87 13.69
CA ALA A 127 13.00 16.93 12.61
C ALA A 127 13.24 18.13 11.67
N ARG A 128 13.64 19.28 12.24
CA ARG A 128 14.05 20.46 11.45
C ARG A 128 15.28 20.16 10.59
N GLU A 129 16.32 19.54 11.16
CA GLU A 129 17.53 19.15 10.42
C GLU A 129 17.19 18.16 9.29
N PHE A 130 16.32 17.17 9.55
CA PHE A 130 15.88 16.22 8.53
C PHE A 130 14.99 16.86 7.46
N SER A 131 14.20 17.87 7.80
CA SER A 131 13.45 18.64 6.80
C SER A 131 14.37 19.44 5.89
N GLN A 132 15.43 20.04 6.45
CA GLN A 132 16.46 20.73 5.65
C GLN A 132 17.16 19.74 4.72
N TYR A 133 17.66 18.62 5.25
CA TYR A 133 18.25 17.53 4.48
C TYR A 133 17.34 17.09 3.32
N ALA A 134 16.08 16.75 3.62
CA ALA A 134 15.14 16.27 2.61
C ALA A 134 14.89 17.34 1.54
N SER A 135 14.78 18.62 1.90
CA SER A 135 14.53 19.71 0.94
C SER A 135 15.67 19.96 -0.05
N GLU A 136 16.90 19.53 0.28
CA GLU A 136 18.06 19.66 -0.60
C GLU A 136 18.13 18.55 -1.65
N LEU A 137 17.47 17.41 -1.40
CA LEU A 137 17.45 16.27 -2.32
C LEU A 137 16.74 16.62 -3.63
N GLN A 138 17.43 16.41 -4.74
CA GLN A 138 16.89 16.63 -6.08
C GLN A 138 16.38 15.32 -6.67
N ARG A 139 15.40 15.43 -7.58
CA ARG A 139 14.96 14.28 -8.37
C ARG A 139 15.98 13.98 -9.46
N GLU A 140 16.18 12.69 -9.72
CA GLU A 140 17.03 12.15 -10.77
C GLU A 140 16.19 11.41 -11.81
N THR A 141 16.69 11.36 -13.04
CA THR A 141 16.08 10.55 -14.10
C THR A 141 16.25 9.06 -13.76
N CYS A 142 15.13 8.37 -13.63
CA CYS A 142 15.05 6.94 -13.29
C CYS A 142 14.26 6.19 -14.38
N ASP A 143 14.58 4.92 -14.60
CA ASP A 143 13.83 4.09 -15.55
C ASP A 143 12.53 3.62 -14.91
N ILE A 144 11.44 3.57 -15.67
CA ILE A 144 10.14 3.11 -15.18
C ILE A 144 10.21 1.69 -14.60
N SER A 145 11.14 0.83 -15.03
CA SER A 145 11.36 -0.52 -14.48
C SER A 145 11.70 -0.52 -12.99
N GLU A 146 12.22 0.60 -12.46
CA GLU A 146 12.58 0.76 -11.06
C GLU A 146 11.35 1.00 -10.14
N LEU A 147 10.19 1.32 -10.73
CA LEU A 147 8.95 1.51 -9.97
C LEU A 147 8.41 0.19 -9.44
N TRP A 148 8.13 0.19 -8.13
CA TRP A 148 7.39 -0.87 -7.48
C TRP A 148 5.94 -0.45 -7.30
N VAL A 149 5.03 -1.17 -7.94
CA VAL A 149 3.62 -0.79 -8.05
C VAL A 149 2.74 -1.86 -7.42
N SER A 150 1.85 -1.43 -6.54
CA SER A 150 0.90 -2.30 -5.85
C SER A 150 -0.52 -2.06 -6.35
N THR A 151 -1.42 -3.02 -6.16
CA THR A 151 -2.85 -2.82 -6.39
C THR A 151 -3.72 -3.59 -5.42
N LYS A 152 -4.86 -3.02 -5.09
CA LYS A 152 -5.94 -3.67 -4.36
C LYS A 152 -7.27 -2.98 -4.72
N CYS A 153 -8.40 -3.68 -4.75
CA CYS A 153 -9.69 -3.04 -5.06
C CYS A 153 -10.43 -2.60 -3.79
N GLY A 154 -11.37 -1.67 -3.88
CA GLY A 154 -12.24 -1.34 -2.74
C GLY A 154 -13.64 -0.98 -3.18
N GLU A 155 -14.64 -1.23 -2.32
CA GLU A 155 -16.06 -0.99 -2.58
C GLU A 155 -16.47 -1.33 -4.03
N SER A 156 -16.04 -2.52 -4.46
CA SER A 156 -16.35 -3.06 -5.77
C SER A 156 -17.85 -3.10 -6.04
N ASP A 157 -18.17 -2.99 -7.32
CA ASP A 157 -19.50 -3.14 -7.90
C ASP A 157 -19.36 -3.98 -9.19
N THR A 158 -20.45 -4.19 -9.92
CA THR A 158 -20.39 -4.92 -11.20
C THR A 158 -19.40 -4.29 -12.21
N THR A 159 -19.29 -2.95 -12.22
CA THR A 159 -18.39 -2.23 -13.15
C THR A 159 -16.91 -2.46 -12.86
N SER A 160 -16.58 -2.83 -11.63
CA SER A 160 -15.22 -3.06 -11.17
C SER A 160 -14.59 -4.25 -11.91
N GLY A 161 -15.28 -5.39 -11.97
CA GLY A 161 -14.82 -6.58 -12.68
C GLY A 161 -14.88 -6.45 -14.21
N CYS A 162 -15.74 -5.59 -14.74
CA CYS A 162 -15.92 -5.40 -16.19
C CYS A 162 -15.05 -4.28 -16.79
N GLY A 163 -14.55 -3.34 -15.98
CA GLY A 163 -13.86 -2.14 -16.46
C GLY A 163 -12.61 -1.79 -15.66
N ALA A 164 -12.75 -1.47 -14.38
CA ALA A 164 -11.64 -0.89 -13.60
C ALA A 164 -10.51 -1.91 -13.33
N ASN A 165 -10.86 -3.10 -12.81
CA ASN A 165 -9.90 -4.17 -12.55
C ASN A 165 -9.20 -4.67 -13.82
N PRO A 166 -9.88 -4.97 -14.94
CA PRO A 166 -9.19 -5.37 -16.17
C PRO A 166 -8.35 -4.25 -16.79
N SER A 167 -8.68 -2.97 -16.56
CA SER A 167 -7.81 -1.85 -16.96
C SER A 167 -6.49 -1.85 -16.19
N VAL A 168 -6.54 -2.07 -14.86
CA VAL A 168 -5.34 -2.29 -14.04
C VAL A 168 -4.58 -3.52 -14.53
N GLY A 169 -5.27 -4.61 -14.83
CA GLY A 169 -4.66 -5.83 -15.39
C GLY A 169 -3.92 -5.60 -16.70
N ASN A 170 -4.48 -4.80 -17.61
CA ASN A 170 -3.81 -4.45 -18.87
C ASN A 170 -2.52 -3.66 -18.62
N LEU A 171 -2.51 -2.73 -17.65
CA LEU A 171 -1.28 -2.04 -17.25
C LEU A 171 -0.29 -3.00 -16.59
N PHE A 172 -0.75 -3.87 -15.68
CA PHE A 172 0.11 -4.83 -14.97
C PHE A 172 0.81 -5.79 -15.93
N ASP A 173 0.13 -6.29 -16.95
CA ASP A 173 0.76 -7.12 -17.98
C ASP A 173 1.95 -6.40 -18.65
N ARG A 174 1.81 -5.10 -18.93
CA ARG A 174 2.87 -4.31 -19.58
C ARG A 174 4.02 -3.99 -18.62
N LEU A 175 3.73 -3.66 -17.36
CA LEU A 175 4.74 -3.43 -16.33
C LEU A 175 5.51 -4.73 -16.01
N TYR A 176 4.81 -5.86 -15.99
CA TYR A 176 5.40 -7.18 -15.80
C TYR A 176 6.40 -7.52 -16.91
N GLU A 177 6.01 -7.33 -18.17
CA GLU A 177 6.89 -7.51 -19.33
C GLU A 177 8.10 -6.54 -19.32
N ASN A 178 7.96 -5.38 -18.69
CA ASN A 178 9.03 -4.40 -18.51
C ASN A 178 9.96 -4.72 -17.31
N GLY A 179 9.69 -5.78 -16.55
CA GLY A 179 10.53 -6.19 -15.42
C GLY A 179 10.31 -5.37 -14.15
N ASN A 180 9.14 -4.76 -13.98
CA ASN A 180 8.76 -4.10 -12.74
C ASN A 180 8.49 -5.12 -11.61
N THR A 181 8.53 -4.66 -10.36
CA THR A 181 8.03 -5.41 -9.19
C THR A 181 6.60 -4.99 -8.90
N LEU A 182 5.69 -5.97 -8.92
CA LEU A 182 4.25 -5.76 -8.78
C LEU A 182 3.71 -6.57 -7.60
N VAL A 183 2.64 -6.09 -6.96
CA VAL A 183 1.93 -6.88 -5.94
C VAL A 183 0.43 -6.71 -5.98
N PHE A 184 -0.25 -7.79 -5.63
CA PHE A 184 -1.66 -7.84 -5.28
C PHE A 184 -1.84 -8.69 -4.01
N GLY A 185 -3.00 -8.60 -3.38
CA GLY A 185 -3.33 -9.35 -2.15
C GLY A 185 -4.84 -9.58 -2.05
N GLU A 186 -5.41 -9.30 -0.88
CA GLU A 186 -6.85 -9.47 -0.58
C GLU A 186 -7.23 -10.95 -0.50
N THR A 187 -6.57 -11.71 0.39
CA THR A 187 -6.61 -13.19 0.43
C THR A 187 -8.04 -13.74 0.43
N SER A 188 -8.93 -13.20 1.26
CA SER A 188 -10.31 -13.68 1.36
C SER A 188 -11.19 -13.28 0.15
N GLU A 189 -10.81 -12.25 -0.60
CA GLU A 189 -11.52 -11.89 -1.84
C GLU A 189 -11.15 -12.79 -3.01
N LEU A 190 -10.19 -13.70 -2.85
CA LEU A 190 -9.90 -14.74 -3.83
C LEU A 190 -10.79 -15.98 -3.66
N THR A 191 -11.64 -16.02 -2.63
CA THR A 191 -12.47 -17.21 -2.33
C THR A 191 -13.35 -17.61 -3.51
N GLY A 192 -13.21 -18.88 -3.91
CA GLY A 192 -13.81 -19.52 -5.08
C GLY A 192 -13.16 -19.17 -6.42
N GLY A 193 -12.13 -18.32 -6.42
CA GLY A 193 -11.27 -18.03 -7.57
C GLY A 193 -9.78 -18.36 -7.32
N GLU A 194 -9.41 -18.84 -6.13
CA GLU A 194 -8.04 -19.09 -5.71
C GLU A 194 -7.31 -20.08 -6.62
N HIS A 195 -8.02 -21.10 -7.11
CA HIS A 195 -7.48 -22.07 -8.07
C HIS A 195 -7.01 -21.42 -9.38
N LEU A 196 -7.60 -20.29 -9.81
CA LEU A 196 -7.15 -19.54 -10.99
C LEU A 196 -5.83 -18.82 -10.74
N VAL A 197 -5.61 -18.34 -9.51
CA VAL A 197 -4.33 -17.75 -9.09
C VAL A 197 -3.27 -18.83 -8.95
N ALA A 198 -3.60 -19.95 -8.30
CA ALA A 198 -2.72 -21.11 -8.15
C ALA A 198 -2.25 -21.67 -9.51
N ALA A 199 -3.14 -21.70 -10.51
CA ALA A 199 -2.83 -22.11 -11.88
C ALA A 199 -1.80 -21.18 -12.56
N ARG A 200 -1.73 -19.91 -12.14
CA ARG A 200 -0.83 -18.88 -12.67
C ARG A 200 0.48 -18.73 -11.90
N CYS A 201 0.71 -19.51 -10.84
CA CYS A 201 2.00 -19.53 -10.15
C CYS A 201 3.14 -19.95 -11.09
N ALA A 202 4.31 -19.34 -10.90
CA ALA A 202 5.48 -19.56 -11.75
C ALA A 202 5.98 -21.02 -11.68
N ASN A 203 5.84 -21.66 -10.52
CA ASN A 203 6.21 -23.05 -10.26
C ASN A 203 5.39 -23.62 -9.08
N ASP A 204 5.62 -24.91 -8.78
CA ASP A 204 4.91 -25.64 -7.72
C ASP A 204 5.25 -25.13 -6.31
N ASP A 205 6.47 -24.66 -6.05
CA ASP A 205 6.84 -24.12 -4.75
C ASP A 205 6.07 -22.83 -4.44
N VAL A 206 5.96 -21.94 -5.43
CA VAL A 206 5.15 -20.71 -5.32
C VAL A 206 3.67 -21.05 -5.16
N ARG A 207 3.17 -22.06 -5.89
CA ARG A 207 1.80 -22.54 -5.74
C ARG A 207 1.52 -23.07 -4.34
N GLN A 208 2.41 -23.89 -3.79
CA GLN A 208 2.27 -24.44 -2.43
C GLN A 208 2.27 -23.33 -1.38
N LYS A 209 3.18 -22.35 -1.51
CA LYS A 209 3.19 -21.18 -0.62
C LYS A 209 1.92 -20.35 -0.71
N PHE A 210 1.41 -20.12 -1.92
CA PHE A 210 0.15 -19.41 -2.13
C PHE A 210 -1.00 -20.15 -1.45
N GLN A 211 -1.12 -21.46 -1.71
CA GLN A 211 -2.18 -22.28 -1.13
C GLN A 211 -2.09 -22.30 0.39
N PHE A 212 -0.89 -22.42 0.96
CA PHE A 212 -0.67 -22.34 2.40
C PHE A 212 -1.18 -21.01 2.99
N MET A 213 -0.86 -19.87 2.37
CA MET A 213 -1.33 -18.57 2.85
C MET A 213 -2.86 -18.45 2.77
N PHE A 214 -3.44 -18.89 1.65
CA PHE A 214 -4.89 -18.90 1.46
C PHE A 214 -5.59 -19.78 2.51
N ASP A 215 -5.15 -21.03 2.66
CA ASP A 215 -5.71 -21.99 3.61
C ASP A 215 -5.59 -21.49 5.06
N ARG A 216 -4.46 -20.88 5.41
CA ARG A 216 -4.23 -20.29 6.73
C ARG A 216 -5.23 -19.16 7.02
N TYR A 217 -5.49 -18.30 6.04
CA TYR A 217 -6.45 -17.20 6.18
C TYR A 217 -7.89 -17.71 6.23
N SER A 218 -8.25 -18.66 5.36
CA SER A 218 -9.57 -19.30 5.34
C SER A 218 -9.86 -20.03 6.65
N ALA A 219 -8.88 -20.77 7.18
CA ALA A 219 -9.02 -21.45 8.48
C ALA A 219 -9.21 -20.47 9.65
N MET A 220 -8.60 -19.28 9.59
CA MET A 220 -8.83 -18.23 10.59
C MET A 220 -10.26 -17.68 10.48
N ILE A 221 -10.76 -17.43 9.27
CA ILE A 221 -12.15 -17.00 9.05
C ILE A 221 -13.10 -18.06 9.59
N ASP A 222 -12.96 -19.31 9.16
CA ASP A 222 -13.86 -20.41 9.53
C ASP A 222 -13.93 -20.65 11.04
N ARG A 223 -12.83 -20.42 11.75
CA ARG A 223 -12.77 -20.58 13.21
C ARG A 223 -13.60 -19.54 13.96
N TRP A 224 -13.65 -18.30 13.46
CA TRP A 224 -14.20 -17.15 14.20
C TRP A 224 -15.46 -16.55 13.59
N LYS A 225 -15.87 -17.02 12.40
CA LYS A 225 -17.05 -16.51 11.72
C LYS A 225 -18.31 -16.76 12.57
N THR A 226 -19.12 -15.72 12.75
CA THR A 226 -20.44 -15.83 13.41
C THR A 226 -21.55 -16.13 12.42
N SER A 227 -21.28 -15.93 11.13
CA SER A 227 -22.12 -16.27 9.99
C SER A 227 -21.23 -16.66 8.80
N ASP A 228 -21.81 -17.01 7.65
CA ASP A 228 -20.98 -17.36 6.49
C ASP A 228 -20.16 -16.15 6.00
N LEU A 229 -18.98 -16.39 5.43
CA LEU A 229 -18.11 -15.35 4.89
C LEU A 229 -18.88 -14.45 3.90
N SER A 230 -19.86 -15.02 3.18
CA SER A 230 -20.80 -14.33 2.29
C SER A 230 -21.53 -13.14 2.92
N GLU A 231 -21.68 -13.08 4.25
CA GLU A 231 -22.33 -11.96 4.94
C GLU A 231 -21.37 -10.80 5.27
N SER A 232 -20.06 -11.06 5.28
CA SER A 232 -19.03 -10.02 5.48
C SER A 232 -18.33 -9.64 4.16
N GLN A 233 -18.30 -10.55 3.19
CA GLN A 233 -17.75 -10.42 1.85
C GLN A 233 -18.60 -11.24 0.86
N PRO A 234 -19.24 -10.64 -0.17
CA PRO A 234 -19.24 -9.22 -0.52
C PRO A 234 -19.80 -8.33 0.61
N THR A 235 -19.21 -7.15 0.82
CA THR A 235 -19.73 -6.20 1.83
C THR A 235 -21.13 -5.72 1.45
N LYS A 236 -21.90 -5.16 2.39
CA LYS A 236 -23.21 -4.55 2.08
C LYS A 236 -23.14 -3.57 0.91
N GLY A 237 -22.11 -2.73 0.87
CA GLY A 237 -21.86 -1.84 -0.27
C GLY A 237 -21.69 -2.65 -1.56
N ASN A 238 -20.87 -3.70 -1.58
CA ASN A 238 -20.68 -4.54 -2.77
C ASN A 238 -21.99 -5.15 -3.31
N ILE A 239 -22.86 -5.62 -2.42
CA ILE A 239 -24.17 -6.18 -2.77
C ILE A 239 -25.07 -5.09 -3.36
N GLU A 240 -25.11 -3.90 -2.75
CA GLU A 240 -25.81 -2.73 -3.31
C GLU A 240 -25.25 -2.31 -4.68
N GLY A 241 -23.95 -2.55 -4.90
CA GLY A 241 -23.24 -2.38 -6.17
C GLY A 241 -23.49 -3.49 -7.22
N GLY A 242 -24.31 -4.49 -6.90
CA GLY A 242 -24.74 -5.53 -7.83
C GLY A 242 -23.90 -6.80 -7.87
N LEU A 243 -23.01 -7.03 -6.89
CA LEU A 243 -22.29 -8.31 -6.76
C LEU A 243 -23.13 -9.32 -5.96
N THR A 244 -23.33 -10.51 -6.53
CA THR A 244 -24.26 -11.51 -5.97
C THR A 244 -23.58 -12.58 -5.11
N THR A 245 -22.34 -12.95 -5.43
CA THR A 245 -21.58 -13.96 -4.67
C THR A 245 -20.13 -13.54 -4.46
N ILE A 246 -19.44 -14.22 -3.52
CA ILE A 246 -18.01 -14.00 -3.28
C ILE A 246 -17.17 -14.46 -4.49
N GLU A 247 -17.59 -15.50 -5.18
CA GLU A 247 -16.94 -16.03 -6.37
C GLU A 247 -17.03 -15.04 -7.54
N GLU A 248 -18.19 -14.41 -7.75
CA GLU A 248 -18.36 -13.35 -8.75
C GLU A 248 -17.39 -12.18 -8.47
N LYS A 249 -17.28 -11.79 -7.19
CA LYS A 249 -16.33 -10.77 -6.76
C LYS A 249 -14.88 -11.22 -6.99
N ALA A 250 -14.54 -12.46 -6.68
CA ALA A 250 -13.20 -13.02 -6.88
C ALA A 250 -12.78 -13.01 -8.35
N LEU A 251 -13.68 -13.41 -9.26
CA LEU A 251 -13.43 -13.38 -10.70
C LEU A 251 -13.12 -11.96 -11.20
N GLY A 252 -13.82 -10.96 -10.67
CA GLY A 252 -13.54 -9.55 -10.91
C GLY A 252 -12.22 -9.10 -10.30
N ASN A 253 -11.94 -9.47 -9.05
CA ASN A 253 -10.71 -9.14 -8.32
C ASN A 253 -9.46 -9.64 -9.08
N ILE A 254 -9.48 -10.89 -9.56
CA ILE A 254 -8.37 -11.53 -10.28
C ILE A 254 -8.04 -10.80 -11.59
N GLN A 255 -8.97 -10.05 -12.19
CA GLN A 255 -8.66 -9.27 -13.40
C GLN A 255 -7.55 -8.23 -13.19
N LYS A 256 -7.29 -7.80 -11.94
CA LYS A 256 -6.23 -6.82 -11.62
C LYS A 256 -4.82 -7.29 -11.98
N ILE A 257 -4.61 -8.62 -12.02
CA ILE A 257 -3.30 -9.20 -12.35
C ILE A 257 -3.14 -9.50 -13.84
N GLY A 258 -4.04 -8.97 -14.69
CA GLY A 258 -3.94 -9.10 -16.14
C GLY A 258 -4.10 -10.53 -16.64
N LYS A 259 -3.63 -10.79 -17.85
CA LYS A 259 -3.74 -12.08 -18.54
C LYS A 259 -2.39 -12.77 -18.74
N LYS A 260 -1.29 -12.01 -18.68
CA LYS A 260 0.07 -12.47 -18.97
C LYS A 260 0.89 -12.69 -17.71
N CYS A 261 0.68 -11.89 -16.66
CA CYS A 261 1.47 -12.02 -15.44
C CYS A 261 1.40 -13.44 -14.86
N ARG A 262 2.52 -13.95 -14.38
CA ARG A 262 2.58 -15.15 -13.53
C ARG A 262 2.90 -14.72 -12.12
N VAL A 263 2.36 -15.42 -11.12
CA VAL A 263 2.73 -15.15 -9.72
C VAL A 263 4.12 -15.74 -9.48
N ASP A 264 5.12 -14.87 -9.39
CA ASP A 264 6.54 -15.24 -9.28
C ASP A 264 6.96 -15.53 -7.84
N GLY A 265 6.22 -15.02 -6.86
CA GLY A 265 6.49 -15.25 -5.45
C GLY A 265 5.31 -14.90 -4.54
N VAL A 266 5.45 -15.31 -3.29
CA VAL A 266 4.45 -15.14 -2.23
C VAL A 266 5.14 -14.48 -1.04
N LEU A 267 4.48 -13.48 -0.48
CA LEU A 267 4.93 -12.66 0.64
C LEU A 267 3.96 -12.83 1.80
N ASP A 268 4.48 -12.93 3.01
CA ASP A 268 3.66 -12.65 4.20
C ASP A 268 3.49 -11.12 4.38
N LYS A 269 2.68 -10.74 5.36
CA LYS A 269 2.35 -9.35 5.66
C LYS A 269 3.61 -8.52 5.89
N ALA A 270 3.69 -7.38 5.20
CA ALA A 270 4.79 -6.42 5.23
C ALA A 270 6.17 -7.01 4.86
N GLU A 271 6.21 -8.17 4.20
CA GLU A 271 7.45 -8.74 3.68
C GLU A 271 7.87 -8.04 2.38
N THR A 272 9.16 -7.71 2.27
CA THR A 272 9.74 -7.06 1.08
C THR A 272 10.04 -8.11 0.01
N PRO A 273 9.62 -7.92 -1.25
CA PRO A 273 9.96 -8.83 -2.34
C PRO A 273 11.47 -8.86 -2.63
N THR A 274 11.96 -9.99 -3.10
CA THR A 274 13.39 -10.20 -3.39
C THR A 274 13.80 -9.88 -4.82
N GLY A 275 12.86 -9.46 -5.68
CA GLY A 275 13.13 -9.20 -7.10
C GLY A 275 11.94 -8.69 -7.92
N PRO A 276 12.15 -8.44 -9.23
CA PRO A 276 11.08 -8.11 -10.17
C PRO A 276 10.11 -9.28 -10.37
N GLY A 277 8.92 -8.98 -10.89
CA GLY A 277 7.85 -9.96 -11.07
C GLY A 277 6.57 -9.59 -10.31
N LEU A 278 5.55 -10.44 -10.43
CA LEU A 278 4.28 -10.27 -9.72
C LEU A 278 4.26 -11.12 -8.46
N TRP A 279 4.10 -10.46 -7.32
CA TRP A 279 4.03 -11.07 -6.00
C TRP A 279 2.58 -11.13 -5.51
N PHE A 280 2.22 -12.20 -4.83
CA PHE A 280 1.03 -12.25 -3.99
C PHE A 280 1.44 -11.95 -2.55
N MET A 281 0.80 -10.98 -1.89
CA MET A 281 0.99 -10.72 -0.47
C MET A 281 -0.26 -11.15 0.30
N ASP A 282 -0.07 -12.00 1.31
CA ASP A 282 -1.15 -12.36 2.21
C ASP A 282 -1.65 -11.11 2.97
N SER A 283 -2.92 -10.77 2.81
CA SER A 283 -3.48 -9.55 3.40
C SER A 283 -4.97 -9.65 3.68
N SER A 284 -5.42 -8.84 4.63
CA SER A 284 -6.84 -8.49 4.77
C SER A 284 -7.34 -7.79 3.51
N SER A 285 -8.65 -7.90 3.27
CA SER A 285 -9.36 -7.14 2.22
C SER A 285 -9.71 -5.72 2.68
N ALA A 286 -9.52 -5.43 3.98
CA ALA A 286 -9.61 -4.08 4.51
C ALA A 286 -8.61 -3.16 3.81
N ALA A 287 -9.11 -2.04 3.29
CA ALA A 287 -8.33 -1.17 2.42
C ALA A 287 -7.10 -0.58 3.10
N ALA A 288 -7.30 -0.01 4.29
CA ALA A 288 -6.24 0.68 5.00
C ALA A 288 -5.10 -0.27 5.41
N GLU A 289 -5.43 -1.50 5.81
CA GLU A 289 -4.43 -2.51 6.16
C GLU A 289 -3.57 -2.88 4.96
N MET A 290 -4.18 -3.29 3.83
CA MET A 290 -3.42 -3.74 2.66
C MET A 290 -2.53 -2.63 2.08
N VAL A 291 -3.02 -1.39 1.99
CA VAL A 291 -2.22 -0.27 1.48
C VAL A 291 -1.06 0.04 2.45
N THR A 292 -1.27 -0.10 3.76
CA THR A 292 -0.21 0.05 4.77
C THR A 292 0.85 -1.04 4.64
N LEU A 293 0.46 -2.30 4.44
CA LEU A 293 1.39 -3.41 4.19
C LEU A 293 2.19 -3.21 2.90
N CYS A 294 1.55 -2.74 1.82
CA CYS A 294 2.25 -2.40 0.57
C CYS A 294 3.27 -1.27 0.78
N ALA A 295 2.91 -0.25 1.55
CA ALA A 295 3.83 0.82 1.91
C ALA A 295 5.00 0.26 2.74
N ALA A 296 4.74 -0.60 3.72
CA ALA A 296 5.80 -1.20 4.53
C ALA A 296 6.73 -2.12 3.72
N ALA A 297 6.21 -2.86 2.74
CA ALA A 297 7.00 -3.70 1.84
C ALA A 297 7.81 -2.91 0.78
N GLY A 298 7.69 -1.58 0.75
CA GLY A 298 8.52 -0.71 -0.08
C GLY A 298 7.98 -0.40 -1.47
N TYR A 299 6.68 -0.64 -1.72
CA TYR A 299 5.99 -0.17 -2.93
C TYR A 299 5.81 1.34 -2.88
N VAL A 300 5.87 2.00 -4.04
CA VAL A 300 5.94 3.48 -4.12
C VAL A 300 4.75 4.10 -4.83
N ALA A 301 3.94 3.31 -5.54
CA ALA A 301 2.66 3.71 -6.08
C ALA A 301 1.62 2.58 -5.87
N HIS A 302 0.36 2.96 -5.71
CA HIS A 302 -0.75 2.03 -5.51
C HIS A 302 -1.91 2.35 -6.45
N PHE A 303 -2.38 1.37 -7.21
CA PHE A 303 -3.62 1.48 -7.98
C PHE A 303 -4.80 0.92 -7.20
N PHE A 304 -5.84 1.75 -7.13
CA PHE A 304 -7.04 1.45 -6.37
C PHE A 304 -8.28 1.52 -7.27
N PRO A 305 -8.66 0.44 -7.96
CA PRO A 305 -9.94 0.37 -8.62
C PRO A 305 -11.09 0.37 -7.60
N THR A 306 -12.08 1.22 -7.82
CA THR A 306 -13.26 1.37 -6.96
C THR A 306 -14.55 1.50 -7.77
N GLY A 307 -15.59 0.80 -7.33
CA GLY A 307 -16.91 0.84 -7.93
C GLY A 307 -17.75 2.00 -7.39
N GLN A 308 -17.76 2.16 -6.06
CA GLN A 308 -18.65 3.08 -5.35
C GLN A 308 -17.93 4.29 -4.70
N GLY A 309 -16.63 4.45 -4.95
CA GLY A 309 -15.92 5.67 -4.59
C GLY A 309 -15.24 5.64 -3.23
N ASN A 310 -14.79 4.47 -2.77
CA ASN A 310 -13.95 4.35 -1.58
C ASN A 310 -12.81 5.39 -1.58
N VAL A 311 -12.75 6.17 -0.50
CA VAL A 311 -11.93 7.40 -0.42
C VAL A 311 -10.53 7.17 0.16
N ILE A 312 -10.19 5.94 0.52
CA ILE A 312 -8.95 5.58 1.22
C ILE A 312 -7.69 6.16 0.57
N GLY A 313 -6.81 6.72 1.39
CA GLY A 313 -5.47 7.13 1.03
C GLY A 313 -4.42 6.34 1.81
N ASN A 314 -3.22 6.92 1.85
CA ASN A 314 -2.14 6.47 2.73
C ASN A 314 -1.16 7.65 2.87
N PRO A 315 -0.56 7.86 4.06
CA PRO A 315 0.28 9.02 4.31
C PRO A 315 1.60 9.05 3.51
N ILE A 316 2.10 7.91 3.03
CA ILE A 316 3.39 7.83 2.32
C ILE A 316 3.32 7.14 0.95
N LEU A 317 2.25 6.40 0.67
CA LEU A 317 2.05 5.67 -0.57
C LEU A 317 0.94 6.34 -1.40
N PRO A 318 1.26 7.04 -2.49
CA PRO A 318 0.27 7.61 -3.40
C PRO A 318 -0.72 6.55 -3.91
N VAL A 319 -2.01 6.81 -3.70
CA VAL A 319 -3.11 5.90 -4.07
C VAL A 319 -3.88 6.50 -5.25
N ILE A 320 -3.65 5.96 -6.45
CA ILE A 320 -4.28 6.36 -7.72
C ILE A 320 -5.63 5.65 -7.86
N LYS A 321 -6.73 6.41 -7.83
CA LYS A 321 -8.08 5.85 -7.91
C LYS A 321 -8.51 5.68 -9.35
N VAL A 322 -9.05 4.50 -9.65
CA VAL A 322 -9.56 4.15 -10.98
C VAL A 322 -11.04 3.78 -10.85
N CYS A 323 -11.90 4.34 -11.70
CA CYS A 323 -13.32 4.03 -11.65
C CYS A 323 -13.90 3.77 -13.05
N ALA A 324 -14.71 2.72 -13.17
CA ALA A 324 -15.46 2.40 -14.37
C ALA A 324 -16.96 2.71 -14.25
N ASN A 325 -17.45 3.09 -13.05
CA ASN A 325 -18.86 3.38 -12.83
C ASN A 325 -19.18 4.83 -13.23
N PRO A 326 -20.00 5.07 -14.28
CA PRO A 326 -20.34 6.43 -14.71
C PRO A 326 -21.07 7.25 -13.65
N ARG A 327 -21.81 6.60 -12.73
CA ARG A 327 -22.47 7.28 -11.61
C ARG A 327 -21.43 7.79 -10.64
N THR A 328 -20.52 6.93 -10.18
CA THR A 328 -19.46 7.29 -9.22
C THR A 328 -18.53 8.35 -9.79
N VAL A 329 -18.12 8.22 -11.05
CA VAL A 329 -17.34 9.26 -11.74
C VAL A 329 -18.07 10.59 -11.75
N ARG A 330 -19.39 10.60 -11.99
CA ARG A 330 -20.18 11.86 -11.98
C ARG A 330 -20.35 12.44 -10.57
N THR A 331 -20.56 11.61 -9.55
CA THR A 331 -20.94 12.06 -8.20
C THR A 331 -19.76 12.22 -7.24
N MET A 332 -18.62 11.60 -7.54
CA MET A 332 -17.43 11.56 -6.68
C MET A 332 -16.15 11.82 -7.49
N SER A 333 -16.23 12.61 -8.58
CA SER A 333 -15.11 12.89 -9.48
C SER A 333 -13.87 13.42 -8.78
N GLU A 334 -14.02 14.14 -7.66
CA GLU A 334 -12.90 14.70 -6.90
C GLU A 334 -11.99 13.63 -6.29
N HIS A 335 -12.51 12.41 -6.08
CA HIS A 335 -11.77 11.27 -5.56
C HIS A 335 -11.17 10.38 -6.66
N ILE A 336 -11.52 10.59 -7.94
CA ILE A 336 -11.14 9.71 -9.04
C ILE A 336 -9.99 10.31 -9.85
N ASP A 337 -8.85 9.63 -9.87
CA ASP A 337 -7.68 10.05 -10.67
C ASP A 337 -7.81 9.63 -12.14
N VAL A 338 -8.44 8.48 -12.40
CA VAL A 338 -8.59 7.90 -13.75
C VAL A 338 -10.01 7.38 -13.97
N ASP A 339 -10.74 8.05 -14.87
CA ASP A 339 -12.04 7.61 -15.38
C ASP A 339 -11.83 6.64 -16.56
N VAL A 340 -12.26 5.39 -16.39
CA VAL A 340 -12.30 4.36 -17.43
C VAL A 340 -13.73 3.91 -17.75
N SER A 341 -14.74 4.69 -17.37
CA SER A 341 -16.16 4.36 -17.57
C SER A 341 -16.56 4.26 -19.05
N ALA A 342 -15.80 4.91 -19.94
CA ALA A 342 -15.95 4.81 -21.38
C ALA A 342 -15.75 3.38 -21.92
N VAL A 343 -15.01 2.52 -21.18
CA VAL A 343 -14.84 1.10 -21.52
C VAL A 343 -16.18 0.38 -21.63
N LEU A 344 -17.06 0.59 -20.64
CA LEU A 344 -18.33 -0.14 -20.57
C LEU A 344 -19.30 0.30 -21.67
N ARG A 345 -19.10 1.51 -22.20
CA ARG A 345 -19.84 2.05 -23.35
C ARG A 345 -19.18 1.73 -24.69
N ARG A 346 -18.04 1.02 -24.69
CA ARG A 346 -17.22 0.71 -25.88
C ARG A 346 -16.72 1.95 -26.63
N GLU A 347 -16.64 3.08 -25.93
CA GLU A 347 -16.05 4.34 -26.42
C GLU A 347 -14.52 4.35 -26.20
N MET A 348 -14.03 3.48 -25.30
CA MET A 348 -12.62 3.23 -25.00
C MET A 348 -12.37 1.71 -25.01
N ASN A 349 -11.23 1.28 -25.54
CA ASN A 349 -10.81 -0.13 -25.46
C ASN A 349 -9.83 -0.35 -24.29
N MET A 350 -9.54 -1.62 -23.98
CA MET A 350 -8.62 -1.97 -22.88
C MET A 350 -7.22 -1.36 -23.03
N ASP A 351 -6.72 -1.25 -24.26
CA ASP A 351 -5.40 -0.68 -24.46
C ASP A 351 -5.34 0.83 -24.19
N GLY A 352 -6.40 1.56 -24.56
CA GLY A 352 -6.58 2.96 -24.23
C GLY A 352 -6.77 3.19 -22.73
N ALA A 353 -7.48 2.29 -22.05
CA ALA A 353 -7.59 2.33 -20.59
C ALA A 353 -6.22 2.09 -19.92
N GLY A 354 -5.47 1.09 -20.37
CA GLY A 354 -4.10 0.84 -19.91
C GLY A 354 -3.15 2.01 -20.18
N ASP A 355 -3.29 2.69 -21.33
CA ASP A 355 -2.54 3.91 -21.65
C ASP A 355 -2.89 5.06 -20.69
N ALA A 356 -4.17 5.25 -20.36
CA ALA A 356 -4.60 6.27 -19.39
C ALA A 356 -4.06 6.01 -17.97
N LEU A 357 -4.05 4.74 -17.53
CA LEU A 357 -3.48 4.37 -16.24
C LEU A 357 -1.95 4.55 -16.22
N LEU A 358 -1.25 4.18 -17.30
CA LEU A 358 0.20 4.39 -17.43
C LEU A 358 0.56 5.89 -17.36
N GLU A 359 -0.18 6.72 -18.08
CA GLU A 359 0.02 8.18 -18.06
C GLU A 359 -0.23 8.73 -16.65
N SER A 360 -1.27 8.27 -15.95
CA SER A 360 -1.53 8.65 -14.56
C SER A 360 -0.38 8.25 -13.63
N LEU A 361 0.14 7.02 -13.75
CA LEU A 361 1.31 6.56 -12.99
C LEU A 361 2.53 7.44 -13.25
N LEU A 362 2.85 7.74 -14.51
CA LEU A 362 3.99 8.58 -14.88
C LEU A 362 3.84 10.00 -14.33
N ARG A 363 2.66 10.60 -14.45
CA ARG A 363 2.40 11.94 -13.88
C ARG A 363 2.54 11.92 -12.35
N THR A 364 2.01 10.90 -11.69
CA THR A 364 2.14 10.73 -10.23
C THR A 364 3.59 10.52 -9.82
N ALA A 365 4.34 9.70 -10.55
CA ALA A 365 5.76 9.47 -10.33
C ALA A 365 6.58 10.76 -10.47
N ASN A 366 6.24 11.60 -11.47
CA ASN A 366 6.84 12.91 -11.72
C ASN A 366 6.35 14.02 -10.76
N GLY A 367 5.57 13.71 -9.74
CA GLY A 367 5.23 14.63 -8.65
C GLY A 367 3.82 15.20 -8.69
N ARG A 368 2.95 14.79 -9.61
CA ARG A 368 1.52 15.06 -9.48
C ARG A 368 0.99 14.37 -8.22
N LEU A 369 0.28 15.12 -7.38
CA LEU A 369 -0.46 14.54 -6.26
C LEU A 369 -1.69 13.81 -6.78
N THR A 370 -1.94 12.62 -6.23
CA THR A 370 -3.22 11.93 -6.40
C THR A 370 -4.33 12.68 -5.69
N ALA A 371 -5.58 12.38 -6.05
CA ALA A 371 -6.77 12.93 -5.40
C ALA A 371 -6.73 12.74 -3.87
N ALA A 372 -6.37 11.55 -3.38
CA ALA A 372 -6.28 11.32 -1.93
C ALA A 372 -5.20 12.15 -1.24
N GLU A 373 -4.04 12.34 -1.87
CA GLU A 373 -3.00 13.18 -1.30
C GLU A 373 -3.44 14.65 -1.23
N ALA A 374 -4.10 15.14 -2.29
CA ALA A 374 -4.60 16.50 -2.35
C ALA A 374 -5.75 16.76 -1.35
N LEU A 375 -6.60 15.77 -1.12
CA LEU A 375 -7.73 15.83 -0.18
C LEU A 375 -7.34 15.49 1.27
N GLY A 376 -6.12 14.97 1.49
CA GLY A 376 -5.60 14.70 2.84
C GLY A 376 -5.99 13.35 3.44
N HIS A 377 -6.37 12.37 2.63
CA HIS A 377 -6.62 11.00 3.09
C HIS A 377 -5.30 10.30 3.48
N ARG A 378 -5.16 9.99 4.77
CA ARG A 378 -3.91 9.55 5.40
C ARG A 378 -4.09 8.36 6.33
N GLU A 379 -4.96 7.43 5.94
CA GLU A 379 -5.22 6.25 6.75
C GLU A 379 -3.96 5.38 6.88
N PHE A 380 -3.53 5.14 8.12
CA PHE A 380 -2.39 4.31 8.49
C PHE A 380 -2.87 3.28 9.51
N VAL A 381 -3.11 2.05 9.04
CA VAL A 381 -3.74 1.00 9.85
C VAL A 381 -2.86 -0.23 9.83
N LEU A 382 -2.33 -0.58 11.00
CA LEU A 382 -1.50 -1.77 11.15
C LEU A 382 -2.37 -3.02 11.24
N THR A 383 -1.91 -4.11 10.64
CA THR A 383 -2.56 -5.41 10.76
C THR A 383 -2.26 -6.04 12.11
N ARG A 384 -3.30 -6.65 12.71
CA ARG A 384 -3.26 -7.38 13.98
C ARG A 384 -3.52 -8.85 13.76
N ILE A 385 -2.84 -9.70 14.52
CA ILE A 385 -3.02 -11.16 14.49
C ILE A 385 -3.68 -11.65 15.78
N PHE A 386 -3.31 -11.09 16.93
CA PHE A 386 -3.78 -11.54 18.24
C PHE A 386 -4.47 -10.42 19.02
N GLU A 387 -5.20 -10.79 20.06
CA GLU A 387 -5.56 -9.88 21.14
C GLU A 387 -4.30 -9.48 21.93
N SER A 388 -4.31 -8.30 22.53
CA SER A 388 -3.22 -7.87 23.42
C SER A 388 -3.28 -8.63 24.76
N ALA A 389 -2.12 -8.87 25.37
CA ALA A 389 -1.97 -9.64 26.61
C ALA A 389 -2.58 -8.99 27.86
#